data_AF-A0A661JNK0-F1
#
_entry.id   AF-A0A661JNK0-F1
#
_cell.length_a   1.000
_cell.length_b   1.000
_cell.length_c   1.000
_cell.angle_alpha   90.00
_cell.angle_beta   90.00
_cell.angle_gamma   90.00
#
_symmetry.space_group_name_H-M   'P 1'
#
loop_
_entity.id
_entity.type
_entity.pdbx_description
1 polymer ?
#
loop_
_entity_poly.entity_id
_entity_poly.type
_entity_poly.pdbx_seq_one_letter_code
_entity_poly.pdbx_strand_id
1 'polypeptide(L)' 'RGPVPDVIYDRGDWGKEPMVRILGHDPLEVAEKAIEIHRRRDG' A
#
# COMPACT_ATOMS: atom_id res chain seq x y z
N ARG A 1 10.74 -5.14 -18.56
CA ARG A 1 9.42 -4.96 -17.91
C ARG A 1 9.62 -5.30 -16.44
N GLY A 2 9.33 -4.37 -15.53
CA GLY A 2 9.35 -4.65 -14.09
C GLY A 2 8.01 -5.19 -13.62
N PRO A 3 7.97 -5.99 -12.54
CA PRO A 3 6.70 -6.39 -11.93
C PRO A 3 5.95 -5.15 -11.42
N VAL A 4 4.62 -5.24 -11.37
CA VAL A 4 3.79 -4.23 -10.70
C VAL A 4 4.09 -4.32 -9.19
N PRO A 5 4.39 -3.21 -8.50
CA PRO A 5 4.67 -3.25 -7.08
C PRO A 5 3.37 -3.45 -6.27
N ASP A 6 3.49 -4.00 -5.06
CA ASP A 6 2.35 -4.13 -4.15
C ASP A 6 1.95 -2.80 -3.51
N VAL A 7 2.91 -1.90 -3.31
CA VAL A 7 2.69 -0.60 -2.65
C VAL A 7 3.41 0.51 -3.41
N ILE A 8 2.72 1.64 -3.57
CA ILE A 8 3.30 2.90 -4.01
C ILE A 8 3.00 3.94 -2.94
N TYR A 9 4.01 4.64 -2.45
CA TYR A 9 3.83 5.69 -1.45
C TYR A 9 4.57 6.97 -1.82
N ASP A 10 4.06 8.08 -1.31
CA ASP A 10 4.73 9.37 -1.30
C ASP A 10 4.71 9.95 0.13
N ARG A 11 5.62 10.88 0.41
CA ARG A 11 5.74 11.52 1.72
C ARG A 11 4.89 12.79 1.83
N GLY A 12 4.00 13.05 0.87
CA GLY A 12 3.34 14.33 0.72
C GLY A 12 4.31 15.44 0.29
N ASP A 13 3.78 16.65 0.23
CA ASP A 13 4.52 17.88 -0.04
C ASP A 13 3.74 19.08 0.53
N TRP A 14 4.22 20.31 0.34
CA TRP A 14 3.53 21.52 0.80
C TRP A 14 2.07 21.57 0.31
N GLY A 15 1.13 21.53 1.25
CA GLY A 15 -0.31 21.51 0.96
C GLY A 15 -0.84 20.17 0.43
N LYS A 16 -0.09 19.07 0.55
CA LYS A 16 -0.49 17.71 0.16
C LYS A 16 -0.22 16.71 1.30
N GLU A 17 -1.24 15.95 1.67
CA GLU A 17 -1.08 14.89 2.67
C GLU A 17 -0.29 13.70 2.10
N PRO A 18 0.56 13.05 2.91
CA PRO A 18 1.22 11.80 2.52
C PRO A 18 0.21 10.70 2.19
N MET A 19 0.54 9.86 1.21
CA MET A 19 -0.36 8.79 0.79
C MET A 19 0.36 7.46 0.54
N VAL A 20 -0.31 6.37 0.93
CA VAL A 20 0.08 4.98 0.65
C VAL A 20 -1.02 4.34 -0.19
N ARG A 21 -0.64 3.70 -1.29
CA ARG A 21 -1.56 3.02 -2.22
C ARG A 21 -1.18 1.55 -2.30
N ILE A 22 -2.11 0.66 -1.98
CA ILE A 22 -1.95 -0.79 -2.08
C ILE A 22 -2.56 -1.25 -3.41
N LEU A 23 -1.81 -2.03 -4.19
CA LEU A 23 -2.22 -2.56 -5.48
C LEU A 23 -2.46 -4.07 -5.39
N GLY A 24 -3.45 -4.55 -6.14
CA GLY A 24 -3.82 -5.95 -6.27
C GLY A 24 -4.63 -6.17 -7.54
N HIS A 25 -4.75 -7.41 -7.97
CA HIS A 25 -5.56 -7.80 -9.13
C HIS A 25 -7.05 -7.67 -8.89
N ASP A 26 -7.48 -7.80 -7.63
CA ASP A 26 -8.86 -7.64 -7.19
C ASP A 26 -8.96 -7.00 -5.79
N PRO A 27 -10.16 -6.58 -5.34
CA PRO A 27 -10.33 -5.93 -4.05
C PRO A 27 -10.00 -6.82 -2.84
N LEU A 28 -10.18 -8.14 -2.94
CA LEU A 28 -9.90 -9.05 -1.83
C LEU A 28 -8.39 -9.11 -1.58
N GLU A 29 -7.59 -9.24 -2.65
CA GLU A 29 -6.13 -9.23 -2.56
C GLU A 29 -5.60 -7.93 -1.91
N VAL A 30 -6.19 -6.78 -2.26
CA VAL A 30 -5.83 -5.48 -1.65
C VAL A 30 -6.13 -5.48 -0.15
N ALA A 31 -7.30 -5.98 0.26
CA ALA A 31 -7.69 -6.04 1.66
C ALA A 31 -6.79 -6.98 2.48
N GLU A 32 -6.44 -8.14 1.92
CA GLU A 32 -5.54 -9.10 2.55
C GLU A 32 -4.14 -8.51 2.75
N LYS A 33 -3.58 -7.82 1.75
CA LYS A 33 -2.31 -7.10 1.86
C LYS A 33 -2.34 -6.04 2.96
N ALA A 34 -3.43 -5.29 3.09
CA ALA A 34 -3.59 -4.29 4.14
C ALA A 34 -3.58 -4.91 5.55
N ILE A 35 -4.28 -6.04 5.73
CA ILE A 35 -4.31 -6.77 7.00
C ILE A 35 -2.91 -7.33 7.34
N GLU A 36 -2.20 -7.87 6.36
CA GLU A 36 -0.86 -8.40 6.56
C GLU A 36 0.14 -7.31 6.97
N ILE A 37 0.07 -6.13 6.34
CA ILE A 37 0.88 -4.96 6.74
C ILE A 37 0.61 -4.61 8.22
N HIS A 38 -0.66 -4.60 8.64
CA HIS A 38 -1.03 -4.33 10.03
C HIS A 38 -0.46 -5.39 10.98
N ARG A 39 -0.58 -6.68 10.66
CA ARG A 39 -0.02 -7.78 11.48
C ARG A 39 1.48 -7.66 11.68
N ARG A 40 2.22 -7.32 10.63
CA ARG A 40 3.69 -7.15 10.69
C ARG A 40 4.14 -5.92 11.48
N ARG A 41 3.27 -4.93 11.64
CA ARG A 41 3.56 -3.76 12.48
C ARG A 41 3.42 -4.10 13.96
N ASP A 42 2.46 -4.95 14.30
CA ASP A 42 2.06 -5.23 15.68
C ASP A 42 2.76 -6.45 16.29
N GLY A 43 3.41 -7.28 15.46
CA GLY A 43 4.29 -8.37 15.88
C GLY A 43 5.75 -7.93 15.93
#